data_AF-Q57WM2-F1
#
_entry.id   AF-Q57WM2-F1
#
_cell.length_a   1.000
_cell.length_b   1.000
_cell.length_c   1.000
_cell.angle_alpha   90.00
_cell.angle_beta   90.00
_cell.angle_gamma   90.00
#
_symmetry.space_group_name_H-M   'P 1'
#
loop_
_entity.id
_entity.type
_entity.pdbx_description
1 polymer ?
#
loop_
_entity_poly.entity_id
_entity_poly.type
_entity_poly.pdbx_seq_one_letter_code
_entity_poly.pdbx_strand_id
1 'polypeptide(L)'
;MRKEIVYLNFLLLGLKTAEIKTNDEVADGVSDLCKEAYYLTKLMTHIVTTADSADTAIQRTETDTAQWQLASAASNDATTRCLYQALAQKSSAHATTARQKAKAAKSPATKAVQKLAEHIGLINAAVATTALKLAETGNHHSAPDTSSVKLSLKLTAGGAPVCTPPANIGELAAGKTEIAYSRLAKLKLTATAKLLSAGKKLYLTIGGLTSCTQHTAEDQNMATTLESCSQTGSNSPPKGSQGIALEKYATTADPLFNGDDPSKGCVASDLKEDSEENRIHNLRHLICQALKATPIIPEDLRATSGDRLAADATIRNYVRNCVPELQKLKSSDEGQDKTTIETFVKEKYGKNNEEFKQRFVESLTKLRPVVRAGKTSEPTELTTISGGAFDATISYAEGERNKKELEAEKKDAAASKPAVSKKEEKCKDKPQSECKDKDVCEYKEGKYQVKVTTTTGTDGKRTNTTGSNSLVINK
;
A
#
# COMPACT_ATOMS: atom_id res chain seq x y z
N MET A 1 10.46 -4.52 25.28
CA MET A 1 8.98 -4.57 25.32
C MET A 1 8.42 -3.21 24.95
N ARG A 2 7.71 -3.10 23.82
CA ARG A 2 6.66 -2.12 23.50
C ARG A 2 6.13 -2.50 22.11
N LYS A 3 5.00 -3.21 22.07
CA LYS A 3 4.22 -3.44 20.86
C LYS A 3 3.00 -2.54 20.97
N GLU A 4 3.00 -1.40 20.30
CA GLU A 4 1.77 -0.66 20.05
C GLU A 4 1.23 -1.10 18.70
N ILE A 5 0.19 -1.93 18.75
CA ILE A 5 -0.56 -2.35 17.57
C ILE A 5 -1.65 -1.29 17.38
N VAL A 6 -1.50 -0.48 16.33
CA VAL A 6 -2.53 0.50 15.94
C VAL A 6 -3.72 -0.26 15.35
N TYR A 7 -4.68 -0.61 16.21
CA TYR A 7 -5.98 -1.17 15.80
C TYR A 7 -6.88 -0.06 15.25
N LEU A 8 -6.70 0.29 13.98
CA LEU A 8 -7.66 1.16 13.27
C LEU A 8 -8.83 0.33 12.74
N ASN A 9 -9.83 0.10 13.60
CA ASN A 9 -11.08 -0.59 13.23
C ASN A 9 -11.91 0.27 12.26
N PHE A 10 -11.80 0.04 10.96
CA PHE A 10 -12.71 0.61 9.96
C PHE A 10 -13.99 -0.21 9.85
N LEU A 11 -14.96 0.12 10.70
CA LEU A 11 -16.34 -0.37 10.58
C LEU A 11 -17.10 0.51 9.58
N LEU A 12 -17.20 0.05 8.34
CA LEU A 12 -18.00 0.68 7.28
C LEU A 12 -19.51 0.47 7.53
N LEU A 13 -20.03 1.16 8.54
CA LEU A 13 -21.45 1.47 8.66
C LEU A 13 -21.69 2.90 8.16
N GLY A 14 -22.82 3.10 7.46
CA GLY A 14 -23.21 4.37 6.84
C GLY A 14 -23.61 5.46 7.83
N LEU A 15 -22.73 5.82 8.76
CA LEU A 15 -22.84 7.00 9.59
C LEU A 15 -22.68 8.24 8.70
N LYS A 16 -23.67 9.14 8.74
CA LYS A 16 -23.45 10.52 8.32
C LYS A 16 -22.35 11.08 9.21
N THR A 17 -21.15 11.26 8.66
CA THR A 17 -20.01 11.81 9.40
C THR A 17 -20.41 13.18 9.95
N ALA A 18 -20.39 13.31 11.28
CA ALA A 18 -20.61 14.59 11.92
C ALA A 18 -19.54 15.58 11.45
N GLU A 19 -19.98 16.78 11.08
CA GLU A 19 -19.14 17.87 10.61
C GLU A 19 -18.06 18.20 11.67
N ILE A 20 -16.78 18.12 11.32
CA ILE A 20 -15.68 18.40 12.25
C ILE A 20 -15.55 19.91 12.42
N LYS A 21 -16.25 20.48 13.41
CA LYS A 21 -16.33 21.95 13.62
C LYS A 21 -15.11 22.59 14.28
N THR A 22 -14.08 21.81 14.63
CA THR A 22 -12.90 22.30 15.36
C THR A 22 -11.63 21.67 14.81
N ASN A 23 -10.64 22.52 14.52
CA ASN A 23 -9.33 22.14 14.00
C ASN A 23 -8.53 21.31 15.02
N ASP A 24 -7.38 20.79 14.57
CA ASP A 24 -6.35 20.26 15.46
C ASP A 24 -5.77 21.37 16.36
N GLU A 25 -5.87 21.19 17.68
CA GLU A 25 -5.43 22.17 18.68
C GLU A 25 -3.91 22.44 18.62
N VAL A 26 -3.12 21.47 18.15
CA VAL A 26 -1.67 21.62 17.99
C VAL A 26 -1.34 22.51 16.78
N ALA A 27 -2.09 22.39 15.68
CA ALA A 27 -2.02 23.30 14.53
C ALA A 27 -2.43 24.73 14.91
N ASP A 28 -3.49 24.88 15.69
CA ASP A 28 -3.94 26.18 16.20
C ASP A 28 -2.89 26.81 17.14
N GLY A 29 -2.11 25.99 17.87
CA GLY A 29 -1.00 26.39 18.73
C GLY A 29 0.25 26.96 18.02
N VAL A 30 0.32 26.89 16.69
CA VAL A 30 1.43 27.49 15.92
C VAL A 30 1.38 29.02 16.03
N SER A 31 2.40 29.60 16.67
CA SER A 31 2.48 31.04 17.01
C SER A 31 3.70 31.77 16.46
N ASP A 32 4.61 31.07 15.79
CA ASP A 32 5.88 31.57 15.30
C ASP A 32 6.48 30.61 14.26
N LEU A 33 7.52 31.07 13.56
CA LEU A 33 8.21 30.31 12.52
C LEU A 33 8.79 28.97 13.01
N CYS A 34 9.31 28.93 14.24
CA CYS A 34 9.93 27.72 14.78
C CYS A 34 8.86 26.65 15.08
N LYS A 35 7.68 27.07 15.57
CA LYS A 35 6.52 26.19 15.70
C LYS A 35 5.93 25.75 14.36
N GLU A 36 5.91 26.62 13.34
CA GLU A 36 5.47 26.24 11.99
C GLU A 36 6.39 25.15 11.42
N ALA A 37 7.71 25.36 11.42
CA ALA A 37 8.68 24.38 10.95
C ALA A 37 8.60 23.05 11.74
N TYR A 38 8.41 23.11 13.06
CA TYR A 38 8.23 21.92 13.90
C TYR A 38 6.96 21.15 13.53
N TYR A 39 5.81 21.83 13.45
CA TYR A 39 4.54 21.20 13.09
C TYR A 39 4.61 20.55 11.71
N LEU A 40 5.11 21.28 10.72
CA LEU A 40 5.22 20.80 9.35
C LEU A 40 6.21 19.62 9.23
N THR A 41 7.25 19.57 10.07
CA THR A 41 8.14 18.40 10.16
C THR A 41 7.40 17.16 10.67
N LYS A 42 6.53 17.31 11.69
CA LYS A 42 5.69 16.20 12.19
C LYS A 42 4.66 15.76 11.16
N LEU A 43 3.99 16.70 10.48
CA LEU A 43 3.06 16.43 9.38
C LEU A 43 3.75 15.70 8.21
N MET A 44 4.96 16.12 7.84
CA MET A 44 5.78 15.45 6.83
C MET A 44 6.09 14.00 7.22
N THR A 45 6.47 13.76 8.49
CA THR A 45 6.68 12.40 9.00
C THR A 45 5.38 11.58 8.95
N HIS A 46 4.26 12.15 9.39
CA HIS A 46 2.96 11.47 9.35
C HIS A 46 2.58 11.05 7.93
N ILE A 47 2.71 11.95 6.94
CA ILE A 47 2.42 11.66 5.53
C ILE A 47 3.26 10.48 5.01
N VAL A 48 4.57 10.44 5.28
CA VAL A 48 5.45 9.32 4.90
C VAL A 48 4.99 8.03 5.60
N THR A 49 4.87 8.04 6.92
CA THR A 49 4.50 6.84 7.69
C THR A 49 3.13 6.29 7.31
N THR A 50 2.17 7.16 6.97
CA THR A 50 0.84 6.75 6.51
C THR A 50 0.92 6.12 5.12
N ALA A 51 1.65 6.72 4.17
CA ALA A 51 1.79 6.20 2.80
C ALA A 51 2.46 4.81 2.75
N ASP A 52 3.42 4.54 3.66
CA ASP A 52 4.13 3.27 3.74
C ASP A 52 3.47 2.25 4.70
N SER A 53 2.47 2.66 5.49
CA SER A 53 1.86 1.82 6.56
C SER A 53 1.30 0.47 6.10
N ALA A 54 0.93 0.33 4.83
CA ALA A 54 0.35 -0.89 4.28
C ALA A 54 1.40 -1.89 3.75
N ASP A 55 2.65 -1.49 3.48
CA ASP A 55 3.62 -2.33 2.75
C ASP A 55 3.91 -3.66 3.47
N THR A 56 4.21 -3.62 4.77
CA THR A 56 4.47 -4.82 5.58
C THR A 56 3.24 -5.74 5.66
N ALA A 57 2.04 -5.17 5.72
CA ALA A 57 0.80 -5.94 5.75
C ALA A 57 0.53 -6.61 4.40
N ILE A 58 0.76 -5.91 3.29
CA ILE A 58 0.68 -6.42 1.92
C ILE A 58 1.64 -7.61 1.73
N GLN A 59 2.92 -7.45 2.08
CA GLN A 59 3.93 -8.53 1.99
C GLN A 59 3.54 -9.77 2.82
N ARG A 60 2.97 -9.55 4.01
CA ARG A 60 2.45 -10.63 4.84
C ARG A 60 1.24 -11.33 4.19
N THR A 61 0.27 -10.59 3.66
CA THR A 61 -0.89 -11.18 2.96
C THR A 61 -0.47 -11.95 1.69
N GLU A 62 0.59 -11.52 1.00
CA GLU A 62 1.17 -12.25 -0.15
C GLU A 62 1.85 -13.55 0.30
N THR A 63 2.58 -13.53 1.41
CA THR A 63 3.16 -14.73 2.04
C THR A 63 2.06 -15.71 2.47
N ASP A 64 0.99 -15.21 3.08
CA ASP A 64 -0.17 -16.00 3.48
C ASP A 64 -0.87 -16.63 2.26
N THR A 65 -1.02 -15.87 1.17
CA THR A 65 -1.56 -16.36 -0.12
C THR A 65 -0.80 -17.58 -0.62
N ALA A 66 0.54 -17.50 -0.67
CA ALA A 66 1.38 -18.60 -1.12
C ALA A 66 1.26 -19.83 -0.19
N GLN A 67 1.21 -19.61 1.13
CA GLN A 67 1.04 -20.71 2.10
C GLN A 67 -0.33 -21.39 1.97
N TRP A 68 -1.40 -20.64 1.69
CA TRP A 68 -2.72 -21.21 1.38
C TRP A 68 -2.71 -22.03 0.07
N GLN A 69 -2.00 -21.56 -0.97
CA GLN A 69 -1.85 -22.32 -2.22
C GLN A 69 -1.08 -23.63 -2.02
N LEU A 70 0.00 -23.63 -1.24
CA LEU A 70 0.76 -24.83 -0.87
C LEU A 70 -0.07 -25.79 0.00
N ALA A 71 -0.89 -25.28 0.92
CA ALA A 71 -1.76 -26.11 1.76
C ALA A 71 -2.87 -26.78 0.93
N SER A 72 -3.42 -26.06 -0.04
CA SER A 72 -4.29 -26.61 -1.09
C SER A 72 -3.58 -27.71 -1.90
N ALA A 73 -2.33 -27.49 -2.32
CA ALA A 73 -1.56 -28.48 -3.08
C ALA A 73 -1.26 -29.75 -2.25
N ALA A 74 -1.06 -29.62 -0.94
CA ALA A 74 -0.91 -30.75 -0.01
C ALA A 74 -2.23 -31.54 0.23
N SER A 75 -3.39 -30.96 -0.11
CA SER A 75 -4.70 -31.49 0.26
C SER A 75 -5.25 -32.50 -0.76
N ASN A 76 -5.24 -33.78 -0.38
CA ASN A 76 -5.89 -34.85 -1.15
C ASN A 76 -7.42 -34.70 -1.18
N ASP A 77 -8.03 -34.35 -0.04
CA ASP A 77 -9.47 -34.06 0.04
C ASP A 77 -9.85 -32.84 -0.81
N ALA A 78 -10.87 -33.01 -1.66
CA ALA A 78 -11.35 -31.96 -2.55
C ALA A 78 -11.93 -30.77 -1.77
N THR A 79 -12.66 -31.03 -0.69
CA THR A 79 -13.29 -29.99 0.12
C THR A 79 -12.25 -29.11 0.81
N THR A 80 -11.31 -29.73 1.52
CA THR A 80 -10.18 -29.04 2.19
C THR A 80 -9.32 -28.26 1.19
N ARG A 81 -9.05 -28.83 0.01
CA ARG A 81 -8.34 -28.15 -1.08
C ARG A 81 -9.08 -26.86 -1.51
N CYS A 82 -10.38 -26.95 -1.75
CA CYS A 82 -11.22 -25.79 -2.11
C CYS A 82 -11.26 -24.71 -1.03
N LEU A 83 -11.28 -25.08 0.25
CA LEU A 83 -11.24 -24.12 1.37
C LEU A 83 -9.91 -23.36 1.38
N TYR A 84 -8.77 -24.04 1.29
CA TYR A 84 -7.48 -23.37 1.18
C TYR A 84 -7.37 -22.47 -0.07
N GLN A 85 -7.93 -22.88 -1.21
CA GLN A 85 -7.95 -22.02 -2.40
C GLN A 85 -8.85 -20.79 -2.22
N ALA A 86 -9.98 -20.88 -1.52
CA ALA A 86 -10.82 -19.72 -1.21
C ALA A 86 -10.07 -18.68 -0.35
N LEU A 87 -9.32 -19.13 0.67
CA LEU A 87 -8.45 -18.27 1.46
C LEU A 87 -7.36 -17.62 0.59
N ALA A 88 -6.70 -18.39 -0.27
CA ALA A 88 -5.70 -17.86 -1.20
C ALA A 88 -6.27 -16.78 -2.13
N GLN A 89 -7.44 -17.01 -2.72
CA GLN A 89 -8.08 -16.04 -3.60
C GLN A 89 -8.47 -14.75 -2.86
N LYS A 90 -9.05 -14.86 -1.66
CA LYS A 90 -9.38 -13.68 -0.84
C LYS A 90 -8.12 -12.89 -0.45
N SER A 91 -7.07 -13.57 0.04
CA SER A 91 -5.79 -12.91 0.35
C SER A 91 -5.16 -12.23 -0.88
N SER A 92 -5.16 -12.89 -2.05
CA SER A 92 -4.64 -12.33 -3.30
C SER A 92 -5.41 -11.08 -3.75
N ALA A 93 -6.74 -11.10 -3.68
CA ALA A 93 -7.60 -9.97 -4.02
C ALA A 93 -7.40 -8.78 -3.04
N HIS A 94 -7.28 -9.07 -1.74
CA HIS A 94 -6.97 -8.08 -0.71
C HIS A 94 -5.61 -7.43 -0.93
N ALA A 95 -4.55 -8.24 -1.11
CA ALA A 95 -3.19 -7.75 -1.37
C ALA A 95 -3.12 -6.90 -2.65
N THR A 96 -3.78 -7.35 -3.74
CA THR A 96 -3.83 -6.61 -5.01
C THR A 96 -4.50 -5.25 -4.85
N THR A 97 -5.66 -5.21 -4.17
CA THR A 97 -6.41 -3.97 -3.93
C THR A 97 -5.62 -3.01 -3.03
N ALA A 98 -5.05 -3.53 -1.94
CA ALA A 98 -4.21 -2.77 -1.02
C ALA A 98 -2.98 -2.19 -1.73
N ARG A 99 -2.27 -2.99 -2.54
CA ARG A 99 -1.09 -2.57 -3.32
C ARG A 99 -1.42 -1.47 -4.33
N GLN A 100 -2.57 -1.55 -5.02
CA GLN A 100 -3.03 -0.49 -5.91
C GLN A 100 -3.29 0.83 -5.14
N LYS A 101 -3.94 0.76 -3.98
CA LYS A 101 -4.21 1.94 -3.14
C LYS A 101 -2.95 2.52 -2.49
N ALA A 102 -2.02 1.69 -2.02
CA ALA A 102 -0.71 2.11 -1.51
C ALA A 102 0.11 2.79 -2.61
N LYS A 103 0.16 2.24 -3.82
CA LYS A 103 0.82 2.90 -4.97
C LYS A 103 0.18 4.26 -5.30
N ALA A 104 -1.15 4.36 -5.23
CA ALA A 104 -1.87 5.62 -5.42
C ALA A 104 -1.59 6.65 -4.30
N ALA A 105 -1.35 6.20 -3.06
CA ALA A 105 -1.00 7.04 -1.92
C ALA A 105 0.41 7.63 -1.99
N LYS A 106 1.39 6.85 -2.45
CA LYS A 106 2.80 7.25 -2.47
C LYS A 106 3.08 8.48 -3.35
N SER A 107 2.39 8.64 -4.49
CA SER A 107 2.63 9.77 -5.40
C SER A 107 2.24 11.15 -4.82
N PRO A 108 1.01 11.36 -4.29
CA PRO A 108 0.67 12.56 -3.52
C PRO A 108 1.58 12.78 -2.31
N ALA A 109 1.88 11.72 -1.56
CA ALA A 109 2.76 11.80 -0.39
C ALA A 109 4.16 12.31 -0.74
N THR A 110 4.82 11.76 -1.76
CA THR A 110 6.15 12.22 -2.21
C THR A 110 6.14 13.70 -2.61
N LYS A 111 5.14 14.14 -3.38
CA LYS A 111 5.04 15.55 -3.81
C LYS A 111 4.80 16.51 -2.63
N ALA A 112 3.93 16.12 -1.70
CA ALA A 112 3.68 16.89 -0.48
C ALA A 112 4.91 16.98 0.40
N VAL A 113 5.64 15.87 0.60
CA VAL A 113 6.89 15.82 1.37
C VAL A 113 7.97 16.70 0.74
N GLN A 114 8.12 16.69 -0.58
CA GLN A 114 9.05 17.58 -1.29
C GLN A 114 8.74 19.07 -1.05
N LYS A 115 7.49 19.49 -1.28
CA LYS A 115 7.10 20.91 -1.09
C LYS A 115 7.04 21.32 0.38
N LEU A 116 6.76 20.40 1.31
CA LEU A 116 6.94 20.62 2.76
C LEU A 116 8.41 20.84 3.10
N ALA A 117 9.32 20.01 2.60
CA ALA A 117 10.76 20.14 2.84
C ALA A 117 11.34 21.45 2.27
N GLU A 118 10.93 21.86 1.07
CA GLU A 118 11.24 23.19 0.51
C GLU A 118 10.81 24.31 1.46
N HIS A 119 9.56 24.27 1.92
CA HIS A 119 8.97 25.31 2.76
C HIS A 119 9.61 25.37 4.16
N ILE A 120 9.82 24.22 4.79
CA ILE A 120 10.56 24.09 6.06
C ILE A 120 12.00 24.62 5.89
N GLY A 121 12.64 24.34 4.74
CA GLY A 121 13.97 24.86 4.40
C GLY A 121 14.00 26.40 4.36
N LEU A 122 13.01 27.03 3.72
CA LEU A 122 12.88 28.49 3.67
C LEU A 122 12.65 29.09 5.06
N ILE A 123 11.80 28.48 5.89
CA ILE A 123 11.58 28.91 7.28
C ILE A 123 12.88 28.82 8.08
N ASN A 124 13.57 27.68 8.03
CA ASN A 124 14.81 27.45 8.76
C ASN A 124 15.92 28.41 8.31
N ALA A 125 16.02 28.72 7.01
CA ALA A 125 16.94 29.72 6.49
C ALA A 125 16.60 31.13 7.04
N ALA A 126 15.33 31.53 6.99
CA ALA A 126 14.89 32.82 7.54
C ALA A 126 15.24 32.94 9.04
N VAL A 127 14.89 31.94 9.85
CA VAL A 127 15.24 31.89 11.29
C VAL A 127 16.77 31.95 11.49
N ALA A 128 17.55 31.18 10.73
CA ALA A 128 19.01 31.17 10.85
C ALA A 128 19.65 32.54 10.54
N THR A 129 19.15 33.29 9.54
CA THR A 129 19.66 34.65 9.27
C THR A 129 19.46 35.60 10.45
N THR A 130 18.45 35.39 11.30
CA THR A 130 18.24 36.22 12.50
C THR A 130 19.31 35.99 13.57
N ALA A 131 19.98 34.84 13.59
CA ALA A 131 21.10 34.58 14.51
C ALA A 131 22.43 35.26 14.07
N LEU A 132 22.44 35.97 12.94
CA LEU A 132 23.60 36.68 12.42
C LEU A 132 23.66 38.13 12.93
N LYS A 133 24.88 38.67 12.95
CA LYS A 133 25.20 40.08 13.18
C LYS A 133 26.26 40.56 12.18
N LEU A 134 26.31 41.87 11.94
CA LEU A 134 27.46 42.50 11.28
C LEU A 134 28.68 42.46 12.21
N ALA A 135 29.85 42.26 11.63
CA ALA A 135 31.15 42.42 12.25
C ALA A 135 32.15 42.96 11.22
N GLU A 136 33.23 43.58 11.68
CA GLU A 136 34.34 44.04 10.85
C GLU A 136 35.13 42.88 10.24
N THR A 137 35.62 43.05 9.02
CA THR A 137 36.49 42.09 8.34
C THR A 137 37.96 42.45 8.54
N GLY A 138 38.39 42.55 9.80
CA GLY A 138 39.76 42.92 10.15
C GLY A 138 40.15 44.30 9.65
N ASN A 139 41.43 44.50 9.36
CA ASN A 139 41.95 45.80 8.93
C ASN A 139 41.83 45.95 7.40
N HIS A 140 40.60 46.04 6.88
CA HIS A 140 40.31 46.22 5.45
C HIS A 140 39.38 47.40 5.18
N HIS A 141 39.55 48.47 5.96
CA HIS A 141 38.82 49.73 5.82
C HIS A 141 39.72 50.78 5.15
N SER A 142 39.13 51.77 4.47
CA SER A 142 39.86 52.85 3.81
C SER A 142 39.00 54.11 3.61
N ALA A 143 39.64 55.24 3.31
CA ALA A 143 38.98 56.49 2.93
C ALA A 143 39.53 56.88 1.54
N PRO A 144 39.01 56.27 0.45
CA PRO A 144 39.68 56.32 -0.86
C PRO A 144 39.71 57.73 -1.47
N ASP A 145 38.85 58.64 -1.01
CA ASP A 145 38.80 60.06 -1.35
C ASP A 145 38.36 60.90 -0.14
N THR A 146 38.25 62.22 -0.30
CA THR A 146 37.92 63.15 0.79
C THR A 146 36.44 63.23 1.17
N SER A 147 35.59 62.40 0.57
CA SER A 147 34.12 62.42 0.71
C SER A 147 33.49 61.05 0.95
N SER A 148 34.27 59.96 0.87
CA SER A 148 33.78 58.59 1.03
C SER A 148 34.65 57.75 1.97
N VAL A 149 34.01 56.74 2.59
CA VAL A 149 34.68 55.69 3.36
C VAL A 149 34.27 54.31 2.83
N LYS A 150 35.25 53.42 2.70
CA LYS A 150 35.04 52.01 2.39
C LYS A 150 35.12 51.20 3.68
N LEU A 151 34.02 50.55 4.05
CA LEU A 151 33.97 49.69 5.23
C LEU A 151 33.80 48.23 4.85
N SER A 152 34.78 47.39 5.22
CA SER A 152 34.72 45.95 4.99
C SER A 152 34.02 45.25 6.14
N LEU A 153 32.81 44.76 5.87
CA LEU A 153 31.94 44.09 6.84
C LEU A 153 31.67 42.65 6.42
N LYS A 154 31.41 41.78 7.41
CA LYS A 154 30.98 40.40 7.23
C LYS A 154 29.83 40.05 8.16
N LEU A 155 29.11 38.98 7.81
CA LEU A 155 28.15 38.35 8.71
C LEU A 155 28.87 37.35 9.62
N THR A 156 28.56 37.39 10.91
CA THR A 156 29.05 36.44 11.92
C THR A 156 27.92 35.97 12.81
N ALA A 157 28.08 34.81 13.45
CA ALA A 157 27.16 34.37 14.50
C ALA A 157 27.19 35.33 15.71
N GLY A 158 26.08 35.39 16.45
CA GLY A 158 25.97 36.16 17.69
C GLY A 158 24.89 37.24 17.69
N GLY A 159 23.94 37.20 16.76
CA GLY A 159 22.63 37.82 16.93
C GLY A 159 21.72 36.89 17.74
N ALA A 160 20.77 37.45 18.51
CA ALA A 160 19.70 36.65 19.12
C ALA A 160 18.76 36.08 18.04
N PRO A 161 18.41 34.78 18.06
CA PRO A 161 17.45 34.20 17.13
C PRO A 161 16.03 34.73 17.41
N VAL A 162 15.19 34.74 16.38
CA VAL A 162 13.81 35.26 16.50
C VAL A 162 12.84 34.32 17.23
N CYS A 163 13.15 33.02 17.26
CA CYS A 163 12.42 31.99 18.00
C CYS A 163 13.34 30.81 18.29
N THR A 164 12.88 29.90 19.16
CA THR A 164 13.56 28.63 19.46
C THR A 164 12.71 27.46 18.98
N PRO A 165 13.28 26.43 18.33
CA PRO A 165 12.55 25.21 17.99
C PRO A 165 11.91 24.56 19.22
N PRO A 166 10.61 24.21 19.18
CA PRO A 166 9.96 23.46 20.25
C PRO A 166 10.63 22.13 20.55
N ALA A 167 10.79 21.77 21.82
CA ALA A 167 11.32 20.45 22.17
C ALA A 167 10.27 19.33 22.03
N ASN A 168 8.99 19.66 22.24
CA ASN A 168 7.88 18.70 22.21
C ASN A 168 6.54 19.34 21.79
N ILE A 169 5.52 18.50 21.54
CA ILE A 169 4.17 18.94 21.11
C ILE A 169 3.46 19.82 22.16
N GLY A 170 3.75 19.63 23.44
CA GLY A 170 3.17 20.40 24.55
C GLY A 170 3.50 21.90 24.52
N GLU A 171 4.56 22.30 23.83
CA GLU A 171 4.97 23.71 23.64
C GLU A 171 4.20 24.41 22.49
N LEU A 172 3.49 23.63 21.66
CA LEU A 172 2.50 24.14 20.71
C LEU A 172 1.12 24.20 21.39
N ALA A 173 0.68 23.11 22.04
CA ALA A 173 -0.57 23.05 22.77
C ALA A 173 -0.42 22.34 24.13
N ALA A 174 -0.65 23.08 25.21
CA ALA A 174 -0.45 22.58 26.58
C ALA A 174 -1.30 21.32 26.86
N GLY A 175 -0.66 20.30 27.46
CA GLY A 175 -1.30 19.02 27.77
C GLY A 175 -1.47 18.06 26.59
N LYS A 176 -1.02 18.40 25.37
CA LYS A 176 -1.02 17.49 24.20
C LYS A 176 0.31 16.78 24.04
N THR A 177 0.24 15.50 23.67
CA THR A 177 1.40 14.64 23.37
C THR A 177 1.44 14.17 21.92
N GLU A 178 0.35 14.35 21.17
CA GLU A 178 0.16 13.92 19.78
C GLU A 178 -0.62 14.96 18.97
N ILE A 179 -0.59 14.85 17.64
CA ILE A 179 -1.31 15.70 16.70
C ILE A 179 -2.54 14.94 16.19
N ALA A 180 -3.72 15.57 16.23
CA ALA A 180 -4.96 14.96 15.79
C ALA A 180 -5.16 15.13 14.27
N TYR A 181 -4.36 14.45 13.44
CA TYR A 181 -4.38 14.61 11.98
C TYR A 181 -5.76 14.39 11.34
N SER A 182 -6.62 13.55 11.92
CA SER A 182 -8.01 13.35 11.47
C SER A 182 -8.93 14.58 11.67
N ARG A 183 -8.51 15.55 12.48
CA ARG A 183 -9.18 16.85 12.72
C ARG A 183 -8.44 18.02 12.06
N LEU A 184 -7.34 17.77 11.34
CA LEU A 184 -6.55 18.82 10.71
C LEU A 184 -7.31 19.43 9.53
N ALA A 185 -7.99 20.55 9.78
CA ALA A 185 -8.77 21.30 8.80
C ALA A 185 -7.99 22.49 8.22
N LYS A 186 -7.13 23.13 9.03
CA LYS A 186 -6.42 24.37 8.70
C LYS A 186 -4.96 24.34 9.12
N LEU A 187 -4.10 25.02 8.37
CA LEU A 187 -2.69 25.24 8.70
C LEU A 187 -2.35 26.72 8.66
N LYS A 188 -1.54 27.18 9.61
CA LYS A 188 -0.85 28.48 9.50
C LYS A 188 0.39 28.27 8.66
N LEU A 189 0.49 28.98 7.53
CA LEU A 189 1.58 28.88 6.57
C LEU A 189 2.10 30.28 6.23
N THR A 190 3.40 30.49 6.37
CA THR A 190 4.00 31.81 6.10
C THR A 190 4.30 32.00 4.61
N ALA A 191 3.65 32.95 3.94
CA ALA A 191 3.95 33.28 2.55
C ALA A 191 5.44 33.61 2.32
N THR A 192 6.03 33.17 1.21
CA THR A 192 7.49 33.26 0.97
C THR A 192 8.00 34.70 0.96
N ALA A 193 7.26 35.64 0.39
CA ALA A 193 7.56 37.08 0.50
C ALA A 193 7.68 37.57 1.96
N LYS A 194 6.86 37.04 2.90
CA LYS A 194 6.99 37.35 4.33
C LYS A 194 8.25 36.73 4.92
N LEU A 195 8.62 35.49 4.54
CA LEU A 195 9.89 34.85 4.96
C LEU A 195 11.13 35.63 4.48
N LEU A 196 11.08 36.22 3.29
CA LEU A 196 12.15 37.10 2.79
C LEU A 196 12.22 38.41 3.58
N SER A 197 11.08 39.02 3.91
CA SER A 197 11.03 40.22 4.77
C SER A 197 11.37 39.98 6.24
N ALA A 198 11.35 38.71 6.69
CA ALA A 198 11.56 38.30 8.07
C ALA A 198 13.03 38.32 8.54
N GLY A 199 13.98 38.46 7.61
CA GLY A 199 15.39 38.64 7.95
C GLY A 199 15.63 39.88 8.82
N LYS A 200 16.65 39.85 9.69
CA LYS A 200 17.01 41.03 10.49
C LYS A 200 17.38 42.21 9.58
N LYS A 201 16.84 43.40 9.91
CA LYS A 201 17.36 44.66 9.37
C LYS A 201 18.69 44.96 10.06
N LEU A 202 19.76 44.60 9.37
CA LEU A 202 21.12 44.95 9.73
C LEU A 202 21.45 46.32 9.12
N TYR A 203 21.72 47.30 9.96
CA TYR A 203 22.11 48.64 9.51
C TYR A 203 23.27 49.19 10.34
N LEU A 204 24.13 49.94 9.65
CA LEU A 204 25.21 50.73 10.23
C LEU A 204 24.87 52.20 10.00
N THR A 205 24.59 52.94 11.08
CA THR A 205 24.36 54.38 10.98
C THR A 205 25.65 55.13 11.29
N ILE A 206 26.13 55.87 10.28
CA ILE A 206 27.26 56.81 10.38
C ILE A 206 26.67 58.21 10.18
N GLY A 207 26.92 59.12 11.12
CA GLY A 207 26.32 60.46 11.13
C GLY A 207 27.35 61.56 10.91
N GLY A 208 26.91 62.69 10.37
CA GLY A 208 27.62 63.96 10.44
C GLY A 208 28.90 64.12 9.63
N LEU A 209 29.37 63.10 8.89
CA LEU A 209 30.59 63.19 8.08
C LEU A 209 30.54 64.35 7.07
N THR A 210 31.58 65.19 7.06
CA THR A 210 31.70 66.34 6.14
C THR A 210 32.91 66.30 5.21
N SER A 211 34.00 65.66 5.64
CA SER A 211 35.18 65.37 4.81
C SER A 211 35.99 64.26 5.43
N CYS A 212 36.87 63.61 4.67
CA CYS A 212 37.81 62.60 5.15
C CYS A 212 39.24 62.92 4.71
N THR A 213 40.21 62.48 5.52
CA THR A 213 41.62 62.46 5.11
C THR A 213 41.83 61.25 4.22
N GLN A 214 42.31 61.46 3.00
CA GLN A 214 42.44 60.38 2.02
C GLN A 214 43.44 59.31 2.49
N HIS A 215 43.00 58.07 2.53
CA HIS A 215 43.80 56.87 2.73
C HIS A 215 43.36 55.79 1.75
N THR A 216 44.13 55.59 0.67
CA THR A 216 43.75 54.70 -0.44
C THR A 216 44.00 53.22 -0.19
N ALA A 217 44.92 52.87 0.72
CA ALA A 217 45.18 51.47 1.06
C ALA A 217 44.10 50.92 2.02
N GLU A 218 43.73 49.65 1.80
CA GLU A 218 42.71 48.90 2.55
C GLU A 218 43.36 48.07 3.66
N ASP A 219 44.06 48.77 4.55
CA ASP A 219 44.86 48.22 5.66
C ASP A 219 44.51 48.85 7.03
N GLN A 220 43.48 49.70 7.08
CA GLN A 220 43.03 50.37 8.31
C GLN A 220 41.94 49.58 9.03
N ASN A 221 41.85 49.73 10.35
CA ASN A 221 40.70 49.30 11.14
C ASN A 221 39.56 50.32 11.03
N MET A 222 38.33 49.92 11.36
CA MET A 222 37.15 50.78 11.19
C MET A 222 37.21 52.08 12.00
N ALA A 223 37.75 52.04 13.23
CA ALA A 223 37.84 53.22 14.07
C ALA A 223 38.77 54.28 13.44
N THR A 224 39.99 53.89 13.07
CA THR A 224 40.95 54.80 12.43
C THR A 224 40.46 55.35 11.09
N THR A 225 39.75 54.55 10.28
CA THR A 225 39.11 55.05 9.05
C THR A 225 38.08 56.13 9.33
N LEU A 226 37.27 55.98 10.39
CA LEU A 226 36.20 56.94 10.71
C LEU A 226 36.70 58.15 11.50
N GLU A 227 37.77 58.00 12.28
CA GLU A 227 38.53 59.10 12.91
C GLU A 227 39.24 59.98 11.87
N SER A 228 39.58 59.44 10.69
CA SER A 228 40.11 60.23 9.58
C SER A 228 39.12 61.27 9.02
N CYS A 229 37.83 61.17 9.39
CA CYS A 229 36.76 62.01 8.88
C CYS A 229 36.27 63.08 9.87
N SER A 230 36.16 64.31 9.36
CA SER A 230 35.54 65.42 10.08
C SER A 230 34.03 65.20 10.23
N GLN A 231 33.49 65.56 11.39
CA GLN A 231 32.07 65.45 11.71
C GLN A 231 31.49 66.81 12.11
N THR A 232 30.23 67.07 11.71
CA THR A 232 29.43 68.19 12.19
C THR A 232 28.53 67.75 13.35
N GLY A 233 28.64 68.46 14.47
CA GLY A 233 27.90 68.17 15.70
C GLY A 233 28.69 67.30 16.70
N SER A 234 28.07 66.95 17.82
CA SER A 234 28.72 66.15 18.87
C SER A 234 29.03 64.73 18.40
N ASN A 235 30.33 64.38 18.43
CA ASN A 235 30.88 63.06 18.09
C ASN A 235 30.00 61.93 18.63
N SER A 236 29.24 61.29 17.74
CA SER A 236 28.47 60.10 18.05
C SER A 236 29.16 58.91 17.38
N PRO A 237 29.70 57.95 18.15
CA PRO A 237 30.33 56.78 17.55
C PRO A 237 29.30 56.02 16.67
N PRO A 238 29.74 55.34 15.61
CA PRO A 238 28.85 54.63 14.69
C PRO A 238 27.94 53.66 15.46
N LYS A 239 26.62 53.83 15.30
CA LYS A 239 25.66 52.96 15.95
C LYS A 239 25.31 51.83 14.98
N GLY A 240 26.05 50.73 15.09
CA GLY A 240 25.57 49.44 14.60
C GLY A 240 24.38 49.00 15.45
N SER A 241 23.24 48.72 14.81
CA SER A 241 22.03 48.30 15.51
C SER A 241 21.33 47.17 14.75
N GLN A 242 20.65 46.31 15.50
CA GLN A 242 19.92 45.16 14.97
C GLN A 242 18.42 45.40 15.12
N GLY A 243 17.73 45.65 14.00
CA GLY A 243 16.27 45.61 13.97
C GLY A 243 15.78 44.18 13.76
N ILE A 244 15.03 43.62 14.71
CA ILE A 244 14.22 42.41 14.46
C ILE A 244 13.03 42.85 13.62
N ALA A 245 12.95 42.41 12.37
CA ALA A 245 11.91 42.84 11.42
C ALA A 245 10.70 41.90 11.34
N LEU A 246 10.69 40.82 12.12
CA LEU A 246 9.51 39.98 12.33
C LEU A 246 8.54 40.66 13.30
N GLU A 247 7.81 41.66 12.79
CA GLU A 247 6.69 42.31 13.47
C GLU A 247 5.51 41.35 13.65
N LYS A 248 5.67 40.41 14.59
CA LYS A 248 4.71 39.36 14.96
C LYS A 248 4.38 38.37 13.84
N TYR A 249 4.23 37.10 14.22
CA TYR A 249 3.78 36.04 13.33
C TYR A 249 2.30 36.26 12.96
N ALA A 250 2.07 36.94 11.83
CA ALA A 250 0.77 37.46 11.40
C ALA A 250 0.17 36.64 10.24
N THR A 251 0.19 35.31 10.36
CA THR A 251 -0.45 34.38 9.41
C THR A 251 -1.78 33.89 9.95
N THR A 252 -2.84 34.04 9.15
CA THR A 252 -4.12 33.38 9.38
C THR A 252 -4.00 31.87 9.14
N ALA A 253 -4.87 31.08 9.78
CA ALA A 253 -4.96 29.65 9.50
C ALA A 253 -5.74 29.44 8.19
N ASP A 254 -5.04 28.91 7.18
CA ASP A 254 -5.54 28.65 5.84
C ASP A 254 -6.24 27.28 5.77
N PRO A 255 -7.43 27.17 5.16
CA PRO A 255 -8.15 25.91 5.07
C PRO A 255 -7.54 24.96 4.04
N LEU A 256 -7.42 23.68 4.41
CA LEU A 256 -7.03 22.60 3.50
C LEU A 256 -8.25 22.02 2.76
N PHE A 257 -9.38 21.93 3.45
CA PHE A 257 -10.61 21.25 2.99
C PHE A 257 -11.81 22.18 2.92
N ASN A 258 -12.72 21.93 1.97
CA ASN A 258 -13.92 22.74 1.77
C ASN A 258 -14.84 22.67 2.99
N GLY A 259 -15.23 23.84 3.51
CA GLY A 259 -16.06 23.93 4.72
C GLY A 259 -15.33 23.51 6.01
N ASP A 260 -14.00 23.52 6.02
CA ASP A 260 -13.15 23.15 7.16
C ASP A 260 -13.34 21.69 7.63
N ASP A 261 -13.85 20.81 6.77
CA ASP A 261 -14.14 19.41 7.08
C ASP A 261 -13.20 18.46 6.29
N PRO A 262 -12.28 17.73 6.96
CA PRO A 262 -11.37 16.78 6.34
C PRO A 262 -12.00 15.68 5.47
N SER A 263 -13.31 15.42 5.60
CA SER A 263 -14.04 14.48 4.73
C SER A 263 -14.31 15.05 3.32
N LYS A 264 -14.25 16.38 3.14
CA LYS A 264 -14.63 17.08 1.91
C LYS A 264 -13.49 17.16 0.89
N GLY A 265 -13.74 17.79 -0.25
CA GLY A 265 -12.71 18.10 -1.25
C GLY A 265 -11.68 19.11 -0.75
N CYS A 266 -10.53 19.19 -1.40
CA CYS A 266 -9.52 20.22 -1.13
C CYS A 266 -10.04 21.61 -1.55
N VAL A 267 -9.64 22.66 -0.81
CA VAL A 267 -9.93 24.06 -1.20
C VAL A 267 -9.10 24.45 -2.43
N ALA A 268 -7.80 24.15 -2.40
CA ALA A 268 -6.95 24.23 -3.57
C ALA A 268 -7.17 22.96 -4.42
N SER A 269 -8.03 23.05 -5.42
CA SER A 269 -8.48 21.92 -6.26
C SER A 269 -7.39 21.35 -7.16
N ASP A 270 -6.45 22.18 -7.56
CA ASP A 270 -5.50 21.96 -8.66
C ASP A 270 -4.12 22.54 -8.33
N LEU A 271 -3.11 22.16 -9.14
CA LEU A 271 -1.80 22.81 -9.13
C LEU A 271 -1.79 23.97 -10.12
N LYS A 272 -1.31 25.11 -9.66
CA LYS A 272 -1.01 26.28 -10.50
C LYS A 272 0.46 26.30 -10.91
N GLU A 273 0.81 27.14 -11.88
CA GLU A 273 2.20 27.42 -12.25
C GLU A 273 3.05 27.79 -11.03
N ASP A 274 4.30 27.29 -10.97
CA ASP A 274 5.20 27.45 -9.81
C ASP A 274 5.77 28.87 -9.77
N SER A 275 5.01 29.78 -9.16
CA SER A 275 5.38 31.18 -8.89
C SER A 275 5.31 31.46 -7.38
N GLU A 276 6.01 32.49 -6.90
CA GLU A 276 6.00 32.95 -5.49
C GLU A 276 4.57 33.08 -4.92
N GLU A 277 3.65 33.64 -5.70
CA GLU A 277 2.24 33.86 -5.34
C GLU A 277 1.47 32.54 -5.17
N ASN A 278 1.81 31.53 -5.98
CA ASN A 278 1.13 30.23 -6.00
C ASN A 278 1.73 29.20 -5.03
N ARG A 279 2.90 29.45 -4.41
CA ARG A 279 3.59 28.46 -3.56
C ARG A 279 2.71 27.90 -2.44
N ILE A 280 2.02 28.78 -1.70
CA ILE A 280 1.14 28.37 -0.59
C ILE A 280 -0.11 27.64 -1.09
N HIS A 281 -0.66 28.04 -2.25
CA HIS A 281 -1.77 27.34 -2.90
C HIS A 281 -1.37 25.90 -3.27
N ASN A 282 -0.24 25.75 -3.96
CA ASN A 282 0.31 24.46 -4.39
C ASN A 282 0.70 23.58 -3.19
N LEU A 283 1.28 24.15 -2.13
CA LEU A 283 1.58 23.45 -0.89
C LEU A 283 0.30 22.91 -0.22
N ARG A 284 -0.74 23.75 -0.07
CA ARG A 284 -2.04 23.36 0.50
C ARG A 284 -2.73 22.26 -0.33
N HIS A 285 -2.70 22.39 -1.66
CA HIS A 285 -3.20 21.35 -2.58
C HIS A 285 -2.52 20.01 -2.30
N LEU A 286 -1.19 19.98 -2.31
CA LEU A 286 -0.42 18.74 -2.14
C LEU A 286 -0.59 18.13 -0.75
N ILE A 287 -0.57 18.93 0.32
CA ILE A 287 -0.86 18.48 1.69
C ILE A 287 -2.25 17.84 1.77
N CYS A 288 -3.27 18.50 1.22
CA CYS A 288 -4.62 17.95 1.20
C CYS A 288 -4.69 16.63 0.42
N GLN A 289 -4.13 16.56 -0.80
CA GLN A 289 -4.12 15.33 -1.60
C GLN A 289 -3.39 14.19 -0.87
N ALA A 290 -2.28 14.47 -0.18
CA ALA A 290 -1.56 13.47 0.61
C ALA A 290 -2.37 13.00 1.83
N LEU A 291 -3.00 13.91 2.59
CA LEU A 291 -3.84 13.56 3.74
C LEU A 291 -5.10 12.77 3.35
N LYS A 292 -5.64 12.99 2.15
CA LYS A 292 -6.76 12.18 1.61
C LYS A 292 -6.33 10.82 1.07
N ALA A 293 -5.06 10.65 0.73
CA ALA A 293 -4.55 9.45 0.08
C ALA A 293 -4.08 8.41 1.10
N THR A 294 -5.01 7.92 1.92
CA THR A 294 -4.76 6.84 2.89
C THR A 294 -4.72 5.48 2.17
N PRO A 295 -3.69 4.64 2.37
CA PRO A 295 -3.69 3.28 1.82
C PRO A 295 -4.70 2.39 2.55
N ILE A 296 -5.09 1.29 1.91
CA ILE A 296 -5.89 0.24 2.55
C ILE A 296 -4.94 -0.79 3.14
N ILE A 297 -5.05 -1.04 4.44
CA ILE A 297 -4.38 -2.16 5.10
C ILE A 297 -5.21 -3.43 4.84
N PRO A 298 -4.65 -4.50 4.26
CA PRO A 298 -5.39 -5.73 3.98
C PRO A 298 -5.78 -6.47 5.27
N GLU A 299 -6.94 -7.12 5.28
CA GLU A 299 -7.38 -7.98 6.39
C GLU A 299 -6.39 -9.13 6.63
N ASP A 300 -5.94 -9.29 7.89
CA ASP A 300 -5.16 -10.44 8.32
C ASP A 300 -6.07 -11.68 8.45
N LEU A 301 -6.11 -12.51 7.39
CA LEU A 301 -6.94 -13.72 7.41
C LEU A 301 -6.50 -14.75 8.47
N ARG A 302 -5.29 -14.70 9.03
CA ARG A 302 -4.92 -15.57 10.16
C ARG A 302 -5.67 -15.20 11.46
N ALA A 303 -6.21 -13.99 11.52
CA ALA A 303 -7.02 -13.46 12.62
C ALA A 303 -8.55 -13.43 12.30
N THR A 304 -8.99 -14.15 11.26
CA THR A 304 -10.42 -14.22 10.87
C THR A 304 -11.16 -15.36 11.57
N SER A 305 -12.44 -15.58 11.22
CA SER A 305 -13.23 -16.72 11.70
C SER A 305 -14.18 -17.24 10.62
N GLY A 306 -14.70 -18.46 10.78
CA GLY A 306 -15.71 -19.02 9.86
C GLY A 306 -16.99 -18.18 9.80
N ASP A 307 -17.40 -17.55 10.89
CA ASP A 307 -18.52 -16.57 10.86
C ASP A 307 -18.22 -15.36 9.97
N ARG A 308 -17.00 -14.80 10.02
CA ARG A 308 -16.58 -13.69 9.14
C ARG A 308 -16.45 -14.13 7.68
N LEU A 309 -15.86 -15.31 7.44
CA LEU A 309 -15.71 -15.88 6.11
C LEU A 309 -17.06 -16.25 5.46
N ALA A 310 -18.06 -16.67 6.24
CA ALA A 310 -19.40 -16.93 5.74
C ALA A 310 -20.12 -15.66 5.27
N ALA A 311 -19.90 -14.53 5.95
CA ALA A 311 -20.44 -13.23 5.52
C ALA A 311 -19.81 -12.71 4.21
N ASP A 312 -18.66 -13.25 3.78
CA ASP A 312 -17.92 -12.84 2.60
C ASP A 312 -18.46 -13.45 1.29
N ALA A 313 -18.88 -12.61 0.35
CA ALA A 313 -19.44 -13.06 -0.94
C ALA A 313 -18.41 -13.76 -1.84
N THR A 314 -17.14 -13.36 -1.79
CA THR A 314 -16.07 -14.01 -2.56
C THR A 314 -15.83 -15.42 -2.05
N ILE A 315 -15.79 -15.62 -0.72
CA ILE A 315 -15.69 -16.95 -0.11
C ILE A 315 -16.91 -17.80 -0.46
N ARG A 316 -18.15 -17.29 -0.28
CA ARG A 316 -19.37 -18.05 -0.61
C ARG A 316 -19.40 -18.50 -2.07
N ASN A 317 -19.13 -17.60 -3.02
CA ASN A 317 -19.12 -17.96 -4.43
C ASN A 317 -17.98 -18.93 -4.78
N TYR A 318 -16.78 -18.75 -4.23
CA TYR A 318 -15.67 -19.68 -4.48
C TYR A 318 -16.01 -21.10 -3.97
N VAL A 319 -16.48 -21.18 -2.74
CA VAL A 319 -16.86 -22.43 -2.07
C VAL A 319 -18.02 -23.13 -2.81
N ARG A 320 -19.04 -22.40 -3.26
CA ARG A 320 -20.14 -22.93 -4.09
C ARG A 320 -19.64 -23.60 -5.37
N ASN A 321 -18.71 -22.95 -6.08
CA ASN A 321 -18.22 -23.46 -7.38
C ASN A 321 -17.21 -24.60 -7.21
N CYS A 322 -16.38 -24.57 -6.17
CA CYS A 322 -15.28 -25.53 -6.02
C CYS A 322 -15.72 -26.82 -5.28
N VAL A 323 -16.52 -26.71 -4.22
CA VAL A 323 -16.85 -27.86 -3.36
C VAL A 323 -17.95 -28.73 -4.02
N PRO A 324 -17.71 -30.03 -4.27
CA PRO A 324 -18.64 -30.87 -5.05
C PRO A 324 -20.07 -30.97 -4.49
N GLU A 325 -20.25 -30.97 -3.17
CA GLU A 325 -21.59 -31.03 -2.57
C GLU A 325 -22.41 -29.74 -2.74
N LEU A 326 -21.76 -28.60 -3.02
CA LEU A 326 -22.37 -27.29 -3.15
C LEU A 326 -22.54 -26.82 -4.61
N GLN A 327 -21.88 -27.47 -5.57
CA GLN A 327 -21.96 -27.13 -7.00
C GLN A 327 -23.38 -27.18 -7.59
N LYS A 328 -24.31 -27.89 -6.92
CA LYS A 328 -25.72 -27.99 -7.31
C LYS A 328 -26.55 -26.76 -6.91
N LEU A 329 -26.02 -25.90 -6.02
CA LEU A 329 -26.69 -24.68 -5.56
C LEU A 329 -26.58 -23.60 -6.63
N LYS A 330 -27.71 -22.91 -6.89
CA LYS A 330 -27.86 -21.95 -7.99
C LYS A 330 -27.30 -20.57 -7.64
N SER A 331 -27.47 -20.14 -6.39
CA SER A 331 -27.02 -18.81 -5.91
C SER A 331 -26.00 -18.94 -4.78
N SER A 332 -25.05 -18.01 -4.71
CA SER A 332 -24.16 -17.83 -3.54
C SER A 332 -24.65 -16.78 -2.55
N ASP A 333 -25.68 -16.02 -2.91
CA ASP A 333 -25.98 -14.72 -2.27
C ASP A 333 -27.46 -14.50 -1.94
N GLU A 334 -28.34 -15.44 -2.31
CA GLU A 334 -29.79 -15.34 -2.13
C GLU A 334 -30.40 -16.60 -1.49
N GLY A 335 -31.50 -16.39 -0.77
CA GLY A 335 -32.40 -17.45 -0.31
C GLY A 335 -31.75 -18.57 0.52
N GLN A 336 -32.28 -19.78 0.36
CA GLN A 336 -31.84 -20.96 1.12
C GLN A 336 -30.43 -21.44 0.70
N ASP A 337 -30.05 -21.24 -0.56
CA ASP A 337 -28.73 -21.62 -1.07
C ASP A 337 -27.63 -20.86 -0.31
N LYS A 338 -27.77 -19.54 -0.14
CA LYS A 338 -26.87 -18.73 0.69
C LYS A 338 -26.78 -19.26 2.11
N THR A 339 -27.90 -19.48 2.78
CA THR A 339 -27.93 -19.99 4.17
C THR A 339 -27.21 -21.33 4.31
N THR A 340 -27.36 -22.21 3.30
CA THR A 340 -26.67 -23.51 3.24
C THR A 340 -25.16 -23.32 3.11
N ILE A 341 -24.71 -22.44 2.21
CA ILE A 341 -23.28 -22.14 2.02
C ILE A 341 -22.69 -21.47 3.27
N GLU A 342 -23.39 -20.50 3.89
CA GLU A 342 -22.95 -19.84 5.12
C GLU A 342 -22.78 -20.84 6.27
N THR A 343 -23.72 -21.76 6.44
CA THR A 343 -23.65 -22.82 7.45
C THR A 343 -22.45 -23.72 7.22
N PHE A 344 -22.26 -24.21 5.98
CA PHE A 344 -21.10 -25.00 5.60
C PHE A 344 -19.78 -24.26 5.87
N VAL A 345 -19.65 -22.99 5.46
CA VAL A 345 -18.43 -22.19 5.63
C VAL A 345 -18.10 -22.04 7.12
N LYS A 346 -19.09 -21.72 7.97
CA LYS A 346 -18.92 -21.66 9.44
C LYS A 346 -18.44 -22.97 10.03
N GLU A 347 -19.07 -24.09 9.66
CA GLU A 347 -18.76 -25.40 10.21
C GLU A 347 -17.39 -25.93 9.79
N LYS A 348 -17.00 -25.76 8.52
CA LYS A 348 -15.70 -26.25 8.02
C LYS A 348 -14.54 -25.40 8.51
N TYR A 349 -14.63 -24.07 8.42
CA TYR A 349 -13.57 -23.18 8.90
C TYR A 349 -13.45 -23.13 10.43
N GLY A 350 -14.53 -23.40 11.17
CA GLY A 350 -14.60 -23.19 12.61
C GLY A 350 -15.20 -21.82 12.93
N LYS A 351 -16.12 -21.75 13.89
CA LYS A 351 -17.03 -20.59 14.05
C LYS A 351 -16.30 -19.32 14.48
N ASN A 352 -15.47 -19.45 15.51
CA ASN A 352 -14.64 -18.41 16.12
C ASN A 352 -13.20 -18.37 15.58
N ASN A 353 -12.38 -17.44 16.08
CA ASN A 353 -11.00 -17.29 15.62
C ASN A 353 -10.10 -18.45 16.07
N GLU A 354 -10.31 -18.96 17.28
CA GLU A 354 -9.53 -20.02 17.90
C GLU A 354 -9.66 -21.33 17.12
N GLU A 355 -10.89 -21.73 16.76
CA GLU A 355 -11.17 -22.90 15.92
C GLU A 355 -10.54 -22.75 14.53
N PHE A 356 -10.69 -21.58 13.89
CA PHE A 356 -10.08 -21.30 12.59
C PHE A 356 -8.55 -21.40 12.66
N LYS A 357 -7.95 -20.78 13.68
CA LYS A 357 -6.51 -20.77 13.88
C LYS A 357 -5.97 -22.19 14.07
N GLN A 358 -6.59 -23.02 14.90
CA GLN A 358 -6.18 -24.41 15.11
C GLN A 358 -6.28 -25.26 13.83
N ARG A 359 -7.37 -25.09 13.06
CA ARG A 359 -7.65 -25.90 11.86
C ARG A 359 -6.85 -25.50 10.63
N PHE A 360 -6.70 -24.19 10.38
CA PHE A 360 -6.12 -23.66 9.15
C PHE A 360 -4.75 -23.02 9.35
N VAL A 361 -4.51 -22.29 10.45
CA VAL A 361 -3.24 -21.53 10.62
C VAL A 361 -2.15 -22.42 11.23
N GLU A 362 -2.46 -23.15 12.31
CA GLU A 362 -1.52 -24.00 13.03
C GLU A 362 -1.25 -25.33 12.32
N SER A 363 -2.14 -25.75 11.42
CA SER A 363 -1.94 -26.92 10.56
C SER A 363 -0.89 -26.71 9.47
N LEU A 364 -0.66 -25.46 9.02
CA LEU A 364 0.38 -25.14 8.03
C LEU A 364 1.77 -25.66 8.41
N THR A 365 2.13 -25.62 9.70
CA THR A 365 3.43 -26.10 10.21
C THR A 365 3.58 -27.63 10.16
N LYS A 366 2.46 -28.34 10.02
CA LYS A 366 2.38 -29.81 9.96
C LYS A 366 2.33 -30.32 8.52
N LEU A 367 1.98 -29.46 7.55
CA LEU A 367 1.88 -29.82 6.14
C LEU A 367 3.27 -29.91 5.51
N ARG A 368 3.53 -31.04 4.83
CA ARG A 368 4.75 -31.28 4.07
C ARG A 368 4.42 -31.67 2.62
N PRO A 369 4.02 -30.72 1.75
CA PRO A 369 3.81 -31.02 0.34
C PRO A 369 5.12 -31.48 -0.33
N VAL A 370 4.97 -32.25 -1.41
CA VAL A 370 6.10 -32.80 -2.16
C VAL A 370 6.65 -31.75 -3.12
N VAL A 371 7.90 -31.34 -2.92
CA VAL A 371 8.66 -30.52 -3.86
C VAL A 371 9.35 -31.44 -4.85
N ARG A 372 9.09 -31.28 -6.16
CA ARG A 372 9.79 -32.02 -7.22
C ARG A 372 10.81 -31.14 -7.95
N ALA A 373 12.01 -31.04 -7.38
CA ALA A 373 13.11 -30.26 -7.95
C ALA A 373 14.01 -31.16 -8.81
N GLY A 374 13.85 -31.10 -10.14
CA GLY A 374 14.67 -31.88 -11.06
C GLY A 374 14.39 -33.39 -11.00
N LYS A 375 15.36 -34.17 -10.50
CA LYS A 375 15.28 -35.65 -10.46
C LYS A 375 14.72 -36.22 -9.14
N THR A 376 14.65 -35.43 -8.08
CA THR A 376 14.15 -35.87 -6.76
C THR A 376 12.78 -35.27 -6.44
N SER A 377 12.05 -35.96 -5.57
CA SER A 377 10.74 -35.55 -5.03
C SER A 377 10.75 -35.77 -3.53
N GLU A 378 10.64 -34.70 -2.73
CA GLU A 378 10.81 -34.77 -1.27
C GLU A 378 9.70 -34.00 -0.53
N PRO A 379 9.11 -34.56 0.56
CA PRO A 379 8.19 -33.82 1.42
C PRO A 379 8.92 -32.70 2.19
N THR A 380 8.65 -31.45 1.86
CA THR A 380 9.32 -30.27 2.44
C THR A 380 8.38 -29.49 3.35
N GLU A 381 8.88 -28.85 4.41
CA GLU A 381 8.05 -28.06 5.31
C GLU A 381 7.44 -26.86 4.58
N LEU A 382 6.10 -26.75 4.58
CA LEU A 382 5.35 -25.77 3.80
C LEU A 382 5.85 -24.33 4.00
N THR A 383 6.19 -23.96 5.24
CA THR A 383 6.68 -22.64 5.66
C THR A 383 8.03 -22.25 5.03
N THR A 384 8.79 -23.22 4.52
CA THR A 384 10.14 -23.02 3.93
C THR A 384 10.13 -22.97 2.40
N ILE A 385 9.01 -23.35 1.76
CA ILE A 385 8.90 -23.44 0.31
C ILE A 385 8.66 -22.06 -0.30
N SER A 386 9.52 -21.65 -1.24
CA SER A 386 9.44 -20.35 -1.93
C SER A 386 10.12 -20.42 -3.30
N GLY A 387 9.93 -19.38 -4.13
CA GLY A 387 10.54 -19.29 -5.47
C GLY A 387 10.23 -20.50 -6.35
N GLY A 388 11.21 -20.99 -7.11
CA GLY A 388 11.01 -22.15 -8.01
C GLY A 388 10.57 -23.45 -7.31
N ALA A 389 10.80 -23.59 -6.00
CA ALA A 389 10.28 -24.72 -5.23
C ALA A 389 8.76 -24.64 -5.02
N PHE A 390 8.19 -23.43 -4.94
CA PHE A 390 6.75 -23.22 -4.92
C PHE A 390 6.13 -23.66 -6.25
N ASP A 391 6.65 -23.18 -7.39
CA ASP A 391 6.13 -23.53 -8.72
C ASP A 391 6.22 -25.04 -8.99
N ALA A 392 7.34 -25.67 -8.61
CA ALA A 392 7.52 -27.12 -8.70
C ALA A 392 6.51 -27.89 -7.83
N THR A 393 6.14 -27.38 -6.66
CA THR A 393 5.16 -28.00 -5.77
C THR A 393 3.74 -27.92 -6.32
N ILE A 394 3.32 -26.73 -6.78
CA ILE A 394 1.97 -26.52 -7.33
C ILE A 394 1.77 -27.35 -8.61
N SER A 395 2.75 -27.32 -9.52
CA SER A 395 2.69 -28.08 -10.78
C SER A 395 2.76 -29.60 -10.57
N TYR A 396 3.57 -30.09 -9.63
CA TYR A 396 3.58 -31.52 -9.27
C TYR A 396 2.23 -31.98 -8.70
N ALA A 397 1.63 -31.20 -7.80
CA ALA A 397 0.33 -31.53 -7.22
C ALA A 397 -0.80 -31.54 -8.27
N GLU A 398 -0.72 -30.71 -9.31
CA GLU A 398 -1.64 -30.75 -10.45
C GLU A 398 -1.41 -32.00 -11.33
N GLY A 399 -0.15 -32.35 -11.63
CA GLY A 399 0.16 -33.57 -12.36
C GLY A 399 -0.36 -34.84 -11.67
N GLU A 400 -0.26 -34.91 -10.35
CA GLU A 400 -0.82 -36.02 -9.56
C GLU A 400 -2.35 -36.01 -9.48
N ARG A 401 -3.03 -34.86 -9.66
CA ARG A 401 -4.49 -34.80 -9.83
C ARG A 401 -4.90 -35.37 -11.19
N ASN A 402 -4.32 -34.85 -12.27
CA ASN A 402 -4.61 -35.29 -13.64
C ASN A 402 -4.36 -36.80 -13.82
N LYS A 403 -3.31 -37.33 -13.19
CA LYS A 403 -3.04 -38.78 -13.16
C LYS A 403 -4.15 -39.58 -12.47
N LYS A 404 -4.64 -39.13 -11.32
CA LYS A 404 -5.74 -39.79 -10.58
C LYS A 404 -7.05 -39.77 -11.38
N GLU A 405 -7.34 -38.68 -12.07
CA GLU A 405 -8.52 -38.56 -12.94
C GLU A 405 -8.42 -39.54 -14.13
N LEU A 406 -7.30 -39.56 -14.85
CA LEU A 406 -7.04 -40.54 -15.92
C LEU A 406 -7.06 -41.99 -15.44
N GLU A 407 -6.68 -42.27 -14.19
CA GLU A 407 -6.77 -43.61 -13.58
C GLU A 407 -8.21 -43.98 -13.18
N ALA A 408 -9.07 -43.01 -12.84
CA ALA A 408 -10.49 -43.22 -12.60
C ALA A 408 -11.24 -43.49 -13.90
N GLU A 409 -11.05 -42.66 -14.93
CA GLU A 409 -11.65 -42.85 -16.26
C GLU A 409 -11.36 -44.24 -16.83
N LYS A 410 -10.12 -44.72 -16.68
CA LYS A 410 -9.72 -46.08 -17.12
C LYS A 410 -10.46 -47.19 -16.37
N LYS A 411 -10.79 -47.00 -15.09
CA LYS A 411 -11.55 -47.97 -14.29
C LYS A 411 -13.02 -47.98 -14.71
N ASP A 412 -13.61 -46.81 -14.93
CA ASP A 412 -15.00 -46.70 -15.37
C ASP A 412 -15.19 -47.22 -16.80
N ALA A 413 -14.23 -46.97 -17.70
CA ALA A 413 -14.17 -47.58 -19.03
C ALA A 413 -13.97 -49.11 -19.00
N ALA A 414 -13.29 -49.65 -17.99
CA ALA A 414 -13.14 -51.10 -17.80
C ALA A 414 -14.43 -51.73 -17.23
N ALA A 415 -15.14 -51.03 -16.33
CA ALA A 415 -16.41 -51.47 -15.74
C ALA A 415 -17.58 -51.42 -16.72
N SER A 416 -17.53 -50.54 -17.73
CA SER A 416 -18.58 -50.36 -18.74
C SER A 416 -18.43 -51.24 -19.99
N LYS A 417 -17.45 -52.16 -20.04
CA LYS A 417 -17.39 -53.17 -21.12
C LYS A 417 -18.60 -54.12 -21.03
N PRO A 418 -19.43 -54.23 -22.09
CA PRO A 418 -20.61 -55.08 -22.05
C PRO A 418 -20.24 -56.57 -21.95
N ALA A 419 -21.12 -57.36 -21.35
CA ALA A 419 -20.94 -58.79 -21.05
C ALA A 419 -20.80 -59.72 -22.29
N VAL A 420 -20.69 -59.16 -23.49
CA VAL A 420 -20.47 -59.86 -24.76
C VAL A 420 -19.09 -60.54 -24.78
N SER A 421 -18.05 -59.87 -24.26
CA SER A 421 -16.66 -60.39 -24.29
C SER A 421 -16.49 -61.75 -23.60
N LYS A 422 -17.20 -61.98 -22.48
CA LYS A 422 -17.20 -63.27 -21.77
C LYS A 422 -17.93 -64.41 -22.52
N LYS A 423 -18.72 -64.10 -23.55
CA LYS A 423 -19.36 -65.12 -24.41
C LYS A 423 -18.49 -65.47 -25.62
N GLU A 424 -17.80 -64.49 -26.21
CA GLU A 424 -16.87 -64.74 -27.31
C GLU A 424 -15.69 -65.64 -26.88
N GLU A 425 -15.18 -65.45 -25.66
CA GLU A 425 -14.06 -66.22 -25.11
C GLU A 425 -14.42 -67.71 -24.87
N LYS A 426 -15.70 -68.04 -24.70
CA LYS A 426 -16.17 -69.44 -24.56
C LYS A 426 -16.25 -70.21 -25.88
N CYS A 427 -16.40 -69.53 -27.02
CA CYS A 427 -16.61 -70.16 -28.33
C CYS A 427 -15.35 -70.22 -29.21
N LYS A 428 -14.17 -69.77 -28.74
CA LYS A 428 -12.91 -69.80 -29.51
C LYS A 428 -12.04 -71.03 -29.21
N ASP A 429 -11.36 -71.48 -30.26
CA ASP A 429 -10.22 -72.40 -30.26
C ASP A 429 -10.41 -73.77 -29.58
N LYS A 430 -11.41 -74.55 -30.03
CA LYS A 430 -11.52 -75.99 -29.73
C LYS A 430 -11.78 -76.86 -30.96
N PRO A 431 -11.19 -78.07 -31.06
CA PRO A 431 -11.50 -79.03 -32.11
C PRO A 431 -12.93 -79.60 -31.97
N GLN A 432 -13.48 -80.06 -33.09
CA GLN A 432 -14.89 -80.45 -33.24
C GLN A 432 -15.40 -81.51 -32.24
N SER A 433 -14.51 -82.33 -31.67
CA SER A 433 -14.83 -83.37 -30.70
C SER A 433 -15.10 -82.87 -29.27
N GLU A 434 -14.76 -81.62 -28.92
CA GLU A 434 -14.75 -81.15 -27.52
C GLU A 434 -15.78 -80.05 -27.17
N CYS A 435 -16.57 -79.59 -28.15
CA CYS A 435 -17.53 -78.50 -27.92
C CYS A 435 -18.81 -78.98 -27.20
N LYS A 436 -18.83 -78.89 -25.86
CA LYS A 436 -19.97 -79.30 -25.02
C LYS A 436 -21.11 -78.27 -24.91
N ASP A 437 -20.85 -76.98 -25.14
CA ASP A 437 -21.82 -75.88 -24.93
C ASP A 437 -22.65 -75.56 -26.20
N LYS A 438 -23.44 -76.53 -26.69
CA LYS A 438 -24.24 -76.42 -27.93
C LYS A 438 -25.37 -75.38 -27.89
N ASP A 439 -25.75 -74.89 -26.72
CA ASP A 439 -26.83 -73.91 -26.55
C ASP A 439 -26.41 -72.48 -26.88
N VAL A 440 -25.10 -72.17 -26.86
CA VAL A 440 -24.58 -70.79 -27.00
C VAL A 440 -23.70 -70.58 -28.24
N CYS A 441 -23.02 -71.62 -28.73
CA CYS A 441 -22.19 -71.54 -29.94
C CYS A 441 -22.82 -72.33 -31.12
N GLU A 442 -22.69 -71.84 -32.35
CA GLU A 442 -23.01 -72.55 -33.60
C GLU A 442 -21.81 -72.64 -34.53
N TYR A 443 -21.77 -73.64 -35.42
CA TYR A 443 -20.70 -73.82 -36.40
C TYR A 443 -21.17 -73.34 -37.78
N LYS A 444 -20.54 -72.29 -38.30
CA LYS A 444 -20.82 -71.70 -39.62
C LYS A 444 -19.51 -71.29 -40.30
N GLU A 445 -19.45 -71.45 -41.62
CA GLU A 445 -18.31 -71.03 -42.45
C GLU A 445 -16.95 -71.58 -41.98
N GLY A 446 -16.93 -72.83 -41.51
CA GLY A 446 -15.72 -73.51 -41.05
C GLY A 446 -15.22 -73.08 -39.65
N LYS A 447 -16.00 -72.30 -38.89
CA LYS A 447 -15.63 -71.80 -37.55
C LYS A 447 -16.80 -71.89 -36.56
N TYR A 448 -16.49 -72.07 -35.28
CA TYR A 448 -17.46 -71.86 -34.21
C TYR A 448 -17.64 -70.37 -33.91
N GLN A 449 -18.88 -69.92 -33.80
CA GLN A 449 -19.29 -68.54 -33.56
C GLN A 449 -20.42 -68.51 -32.53
N VAL A 450 -20.68 -67.37 -31.88
CA VAL A 450 -21.80 -67.23 -30.92
C VAL A 450 -23.12 -67.21 -31.68
N LYS A 451 -24.15 -67.95 -31.22
CA LYS A 451 -25.50 -67.92 -31.81
C LYS A 451 -26.08 -66.51 -31.74
N VAL A 452 -26.42 -65.96 -32.91
CA VAL A 452 -27.12 -64.67 -33.02
C VAL A 452 -28.63 -64.91 -32.97
N THR A 453 -29.28 -64.60 -31.85
CA THR A 453 -30.75 -64.54 -31.77
C THR A 453 -31.27 -63.25 -32.37
N THR A 454 -31.71 -63.30 -33.63
CA THR A 454 -32.42 -62.20 -34.30
C THR A 454 -33.88 -62.15 -33.87
N THR A 455 -34.25 -61.14 -33.08
CA THR A 455 -35.66 -60.78 -32.81
C THR A 455 -36.20 -59.91 -33.97
N THR A 456 -37.35 -60.28 -34.55
CA THR A 456 -37.95 -59.62 -35.72
C THR A 456 -39.20 -58.79 -35.38
N GLY A 457 -39.32 -57.60 -36.00
CA GLY A 457 -40.53 -56.75 -36.06
C GLY A 457 -40.25 -55.26 -35.71
N THR A 458 -39.98 -54.38 -36.70
CA THR A 458 -40.92 -53.43 -37.38
C THR A 458 -41.58 -52.38 -36.45
N ASP A 459 -41.67 -51.06 -36.74
CA ASP A 459 -41.22 -50.18 -37.85
C ASP A 459 -41.19 -48.70 -37.34
N GLY A 460 -40.69 -47.66 -38.03
CA GLY A 460 -40.03 -47.56 -39.34
C GLY A 460 -40.33 -46.26 -40.11
N LYS A 461 -39.50 -45.18 -40.01
CA LYS A 461 -39.59 -44.01 -40.91
C LYS A 461 -38.28 -43.20 -41.11
N ARG A 462 -38.01 -42.94 -42.39
CA ARG A 462 -36.98 -42.09 -43.05
C ARG A 462 -36.46 -40.85 -42.28
N THR A 463 -35.16 -40.58 -42.41
CA THR A 463 -34.67 -39.42 -43.21
C THR A 463 -33.26 -39.59 -43.81
N ASN A 464 -33.15 -39.20 -45.07
CA ASN A 464 -31.94 -38.88 -45.87
C ASN A 464 -31.31 -37.54 -45.37
N THR A 465 -30.10 -37.05 -45.72
CA THR A 465 -28.96 -37.44 -46.59
C THR A 465 -27.78 -36.45 -46.39
N THR A 466 -26.59 -36.76 -46.97
CA THR A 466 -25.55 -35.80 -47.44
C THR A 466 -24.56 -35.21 -46.43
N GLY A 467 -23.26 -35.26 -46.78
CA GLY A 467 -22.31 -34.18 -46.48
C GLY A 467 -20.96 -34.59 -45.84
N SER A 468 -20.01 -35.09 -46.64
CA SER A 468 -18.61 -35.25 -46.21
C SER A 468 -17.87 -33.91 -46.09
N ASN A 469 -16.88 -33.85 -45.17
CA ASN A 469 -15.51 -33.29 -45.32
C ASN A 469 -15.01 -32.82 -43.93
N SER A 470 -13.99 -33.40 -43.27
CA SER A 470 -12.59 -33.74 -43.62
C SER A 470 -11.58 -32.61 -43.33
N LEU A 471 -10.63 -32.88 -42.42
CA LEU A 471 -9.27 -32.32 -42.22
C LEU A 471 -8.84 -32.77 -40.80
N VAL A 472 -8.05 -33.84 -40.60
CA VAL A 472 -6.62 -34.01 -40.90
C VAL A 472 -5.73 -32.90 -40.32
N ILE A 473 -5.10 -33.21 -39.19
CA ILE A 473 -3.77 -32.71 -38.83
C ILE A 473 -2.95 -33.94 -38.46
N ASN A 474 -1.87 -34.17 -39.20
CA ASN A 474 -0.87 -35.22 -38.91
C ASN A 474 0.33 -34.60 -38.16
N LYS A 475 1.22 -35.48 -37.69
CA LYS A 475 2.48 -35.18 -36.98
C LYS A 475 3.30 -34.03 -37.55
#